data_AF-A0AAW1DHE4-F1
#
_entry.id   AF-A0AAW1DHE4-F1
#
_cell.length_a   1.000
_cell.length_b   1.000
_cell.length_c   1.000
_cell.angle_alpha   90.00
_cell.angle_beta   90.00
_cell.angle_gamma   90.00
#
_symmetry.space_group_name_H-M   'P 1'
#
loop_
_entity.id
_entity.type
_entity.pdbx_description
1 polymer ?
#
loop_
_entity_poly.entity_id
_entity_poly.type
_entity_poly.pdbx_seq_one_letter_code
_entity_poly.pdbx_strand_id
1 'polypeptide(L)'
;MAKLLAALTVLAVVASASAVPLFPNFNSYFPWKYGRCETNGYTYMKTFEPEKFFNGTWYEAISYGTYLFQMDGKCPAFQSQISGNDVNFLFYQYSDVLSKWLNIRGRGQLSDMNGSKFTIQYDFLAGLANVKVPYSVMKTDYDNYAVFYSCQEVLGFKLEMAWGSTRVRGDKAYTAEMKQAIEDAGLRMDEFAQNDSTGCGKDEPKL
;
A
#
# COMPACT_ATOMS: atom_id res chain seq x y z
N MET A 1 20.09 8.63 -77.46
CA MET A 1 21.28 7.91 -76.95
C MET A 1 21.93 8.76 -75.86
N ALA A 2 21.77 8.37 -74.60
CA ALA A 2 22.69 8.62 -73.49
C ALA A 2 22.08 7.96 -72.24
N LYS A 3 22.62 6.80 -71.86
CA LYS A 3 22.37 6.14 -70.58
C LYS A 3 23.21 6.87 -69.53
N LEU A 4 22.65 7.20 -68.38
CA LEU A 4 23.44 7.34 -67.15
C LEU A 4 22.64 6.77 -65.98
N LEU A 5 23.14 5.66 -65.44
CA LEU A 5 22.72 5.09 -64.17
C LEU A 5 23.17 6.00 -63.03
N ALA A 6 22.32 6.23 -62.04
CA ALA A 6 22.73 6.71 -60.72
C ALA A 6 22.12 5.79 -59.66
N ALA A 7 22.99 5.33 -58.77
CA ALA A 7 22.83 4.21 -57.88
C ALA A 7 22.10 4.55 -56.57
N LEU A 8 21.61 3.49 -55.92
CA LEU A 8 21.07 3.45 -54.56
C LEU A 8 21.95 4.19 -53.54
N THR A 9 21.31 5.00 -52.71
CA THR A 9 21.69 5.14 -51.28
C THR A 9 20.42 5.08 -50.43
N VAL A 10 20.14 3.90 -49.89
CA VAL A 10 19.20 3.72 -48.79
C VAL A 10 19.91 4.21 -47.53
N LEU A 11 19.49 5.37 -46.99
CA LEU A 11 19.91 5.77 -45.65
C LEU A 11 19.17 4.86 -44.64
N ALA A 12 19.89 3.88 -44.11
CA ALA A 12 19.45 3.16 -42.92
C ALA A 12 19.54 4.11 -41.72
N VAL A 13 18.39 4.62 -41.26
CA VAL A 13 18.29 5.26 -39.95
C VAL A 13 18.37 4.15 -38.92
N VAL A 14 19.55 3.98 -38.31
CA VAL A 14 19.72 3.17 -37.11
C VAL A 14 18.97 3.88 -36.00
N ALA A 15 17.74 3.42 -35.71
CA ALA A 15 17.03 3.80 -34.50
C ALA A 15 17.80 3.21 -33.31
N SER A 16 18.62 4.02 -32.64
CA SER A 16 19.19 3.67 -31.35
C SER A 16 18.03 3.47 -30.37
N ALA A 17 17.82 2.21 -29.97
CA ALA A 17 16.90 1.82 -28.93
C ALA A 17 17.44 2.30 -27.57
N SER A 18 17.26 3.58 -27.29
CA SER A 18 17.21 4.09 -25.92
C SER A 18 15.91 4.86 -25.78
N ALA A 19 14.80 4.12 -25.92
CA ALA A 19 13.50 4.60 -25.51
C ALA A 19 13.51 4.64 -23.98
N VAL A 20 13.89 5.78 -23.41
CA VAL A 20 13.40 6.15 -22.08
C VAL A 20 11.88 6.29 -22.25
N PRO A 21 11.05 5.45 -21.61
CA PRO A 21 9.61 5.53 -21.80
C PRO A 21 9.13 6.86 -21.23
N LEU A 22 8.77 7.80 -22.11
CA LEU A 22 8.20 9.11 -21.77
C LEU A 22 6.73 9.04 -21.29
N PHE A 23 6.23 7.82 -21.06
CA PHE A 23 4.92 7.57 -20.50
C PHE A 23 5.08 6.59 -19.33
N PRO A 24 4.66 6.95 -18.09
CA PRO A 24 4.57 5.96 -17.04
C PRO A 24 3.64 4.84 -17.51
N ASN A 25 4.02 3.59 -17.28
CA ASN A 25 3.21 2.41 -17.61
C ASN A 25 1.78 2.60 -17.09
N PHE A 26 0.83 2.87 -17.98
CA PHE A 26 -0.60 2.98 -17.63
C PHE A 26 -1.16 1.68 -17.03
N ASN A 27 -0.44 0.57 -17.23
CA ASN A 27 -0.73 -0.75 -16.67
C ASN A 27 -0.42 -0.86 -15.16
N SER A 28 0.21 0.16 -14.56
CA SER A 28 0.65 0.17 -13.15
C SER A 28 -0.38 0.70 -12.16
N TYR A 29 -1.54 1.21 -12.64
CA TYR A 29 -2.53 1.88 -11.79
C TYR A 29 -3.91 1.20 -11.74
N PHE A 30 -4.03 0.00 -12.31
CA PHE A 30 -5.21 -0.82 -12.12
C PHE A 30 -4.93 -1.84 -11.01
N PRO A 31 -5.45 -1.63 -9.79
CA PRO A 31 -5.01 -2.40 -8.62
C PRO A 31 -5.67 -3.78 -8.52
N TRP A 32 -6.57 -4.11 -9.44
CA TRP A 32 -7.21 -5.42 -9.52
C TRP A 32 -6.32 -6.44 -10.21
N LYS A 33 -6.14 -7.59 -9.56
CA LYS A 33 -5.41 -8.73 -10.08
C LYS A 33 -6.37 -9.91 -10.27
N TYR A 34 -6.13 -10.73 -11.28
CA TYR A 34 -6.85 -12.00 -11.39
C TYR A 34 -6.49 -12.90 -10.20
N GLY A 35 -7.49 -13.52 -9.58
CA GLY A 35 -7.29 -14.44 -8.46
C GLY A 35 -8.25 -14.20 -7.29
N ARG A 36 -7.98 -14.90 -6.19
CA ARG A 36 -8.76 -14.86 -4.94
C ARG A 36 -7.88 -14.34 -3.80
N CYS A 37 -8.51 -13.75 -2.79
CA CYS A 37 -7.93 -13.48 -1.49
C CYS A 37 -7.55 -14.82 -0.85
N GLU A 38 -6.29 -15.19 -0.97
CA GLU A 38 -5.77 -16.44 -0.44
C GLU A 38 -4.83 -16.11 0.71
N THR A 39 -5.20 -16.51 1.93
CA THR A 39 -4.29 -16.49 3.08
C THR A 39 -3.82 -17.89 3.46
N ASN A 40 -3.89 -18.87 2.54
CA ASN A 40 -3.56 -20.28 2.79
C ASN A 40 -4.23 -20.89 4.05
N GLY A 41 -5.43 -20.42 4.42
CA GLY A 41 -6.13 -20.86 5.64
C GLY A 41 -5.56 -20.27 6.94
N TYR A 42 -4.60 -19.34 6.85
CA TYR A 42 -4.07 -18.59 7.99
C TYR A 42 -5.20 -17.90 8.73
N THR A 43 -5.27 -18.17 10.03
CA THR A 43 -6.25 -17.55 10.90
C THR A 43 -5.65 -16.29 11.48
N TYR A 44 -6.27 -15.15 11.16
CA TYR A 44 -5.94 -13.88 11.79
C TYR A 44 -6.04 -13.94 13.33
N MET A 45 -5.44 -12.99 14.03
CA MET A 45 -5.35 -13.01 15.50
C MET A 45 -6.73 -13.22 16.15
N LYS A 46 -6.88 -14.36 16.85
CA LYS A 46 -8.12 -14.71 17.57
C LYS A 46 -8.34 -13.81 18.79
N THR A 47 -7.26 -13.50 19.49
CA THR A 47 -7.25 -12.60 20.65
C THR A 47 -6.60 -11.30 20.21
N PHE A 48 -7.43 -10.38 19.70
CA PHE A 48 -7.01 -9.06 19.29
C PHE A 48 -7.44 -8.03 20.32
N GLU A 49 -6.54 -7.13 20.70
CA GLU A 49 -6.80 -6.03 21.63
C GLU A 49 -6.87 -4.69 20.85
N PRO A 50 -8.07 -4.22 20.45
CA PRO A 50 -8.22 -3.02 19.63
C PRO A 50 -7.58 -1.78 20.25
N GLU A 51 -7.73 -1.61 21.57
CA GLU A 51 -7.19 -0.46 22.32
C GLU A 51 -5.67 -0.34 22.24
N LYS A 52 -4.96 -1.46 22.09
CA LYS A 52 -3.50 -1.45 21.93
C LYS A 52 -3.10 -1.19 20.48
N PHE A 53 -3.82 -1.77 19.53
CA PHE A 53 -3.52 -1.64 18.11
C PHE A 53 -3.84 -0.23 17.58
N PHE A 54 -5.03 0.30 17.92
CA PHE A 54 -5.52 1.61 17.48
C PHE A 54 -5.10 2.74 18.42
N ASN A 55 -3.82 2.76 18.76
CA ASN A 55 -3.23 3.77 19.63
C ASN A 55 -1.99 4.34 18.98
N GLY A 56 -2.13 5.49 18.33
CA GLY A 56 -1.02 6.23 17.73
C GLY A 56 -0.71 5.79 16.30
N THR A 57 0.59 5.80 15.97
CA THR A 57 1.06 5.68 14.58
C THR A 57 1.73 4.33 14.33
N TRP A 58 1.54 3.84 13.11
CA TRP A 58 2.25 2.72 12.51
C TRP A 58 2.93 3.19 11.23
N TYR A 59 4.25 3.07 11.18
CA TYR A 59 5.09 3.44 10.04
C TYR A 59 5.35 2.22 9.16
N GLU A 60 4.95 2.27 7.91
CA GLU A 60 5.09 1.14 7.01
C GLU A 60 6.55 0.94 6.62
N ALA A 61 7.11 -0.23 6.95
CA ALA A 61 8.47 -0.62 6.60
C ALA A 61 8.50 -1.37 5.27
N ILE A 62 7.52 -2.25 5.05
CA ILE A 62 7.31 -3.01 3.82
C ILE A 62 5.83 -3.00 3.47
N SER A 63 5.50 -2.94 2.19
CA SER A 63 4.11 -3.03 1.75
C SER A 63 3.98 -3.66 0.38
N TYR A 64 2.77 -4.12 0.10
CA TYR A 64 2.36 -4.71 -1.15
C TYR A 64 1.02 -4.12 -1.56
N GLY A 65 0.90 -3.78 -2.85
CA GLY A 65 -0.28 -3.12 -3.41
C GLY A 65 -0.31 -1.61 -3.14
N THR A 66 -0.90 -0.85 -4.05
CA THR A 66 -1.10 0.59 -3.88
C THR A 66 -2.42 1.01 -4.52
N TYR A 67 -3.44 1.24 -3.69
CA TYR A 67 -4.73 1.74 -4.19
C TYR A 67 -5.40 2.81 -3.33
N LEU A 68 -4.89 3.09 -2.13
CA LEU A 68 -5.34 4.24 -1.35
C LEU A 68 -4.84 5.57 -1.94
N PHE A 69 -3.69 5.55 -2.60
CA PHE A 69 -3.13 6.71 -3.30
C PHE A 69 -2.98 6.44 -4.79
N GLN A 70 -3.15 7.51 -5.57
CA GLN A 70 -3.01 7.51 -7.04
C GLN A 70 -1.58 7.82 -7.53
N MET A 71 -0.61 7.84 -6.61
CA MET A 71 0.80 7.89 -6.95
C MET A 71 1.66 7.23 -5.88
N ASP A 72 2.88 6.88 -6.24
CA ASP A 72 3.90 6.45 -5.28
C ASP A 72 4.28 7.60 -4.34
N GLY A 73 4.73 7.24 -3.15
CA GLY A 73 5.19 8.18 -2.13
C GLY A 73 6.18 7.53 -1.20
N LYS A 74 6.71 8.34 -0.29
CA LYS A 74 7.62 7.90 0.76
C LYS A 74 7.08 8.26 2.14
N CYS A 75 7.73 7.74 3.15
CA CYS A 75 7.33 7.85 4.54
C CYS A 75 5.87 7.43 4.83
N PRO A 76 5.34 6.38 4.18
CA PRO A 76 3.96 5.96 4.40
C PRO A 76 3.74 5.56 5.86
N ALA A 77 2.57 5.91 6.36
CA ALA A 77 2.14 5.58 7.71
C ALA A 77 0.62 5.67 7.81
N PHE A 78 0.09 5.08 8.88
CA PHE A 78 -1.23 5.43 9.35
C PHE A 78 -1.21 5.77 10.83
N GLN A 79 -2.05 6.74 11.21
CA GLN A 79 -2.37 7.02 12.59
C GLN A 79 -3.81 6.58 12.87
N SER A 80 -4.03 6.06 14.08
CA SER A 80 -5.36 5.65 14.52
C SER A 80 -5.60 5.99 15.99
N GLN A 81 -6.86 6.25 16.32
CA GLN A 81 -7.30 6.55 17.67
C GLN A 81 -8.74 6.10 17.87
N ILE A 82 -9.00 5.47 19.02
CA ILE A 82 -10.35 5.14 19.50
C ILE A 82 -10.96 6.32 20.24
N SER A 83 -12.23 6.60 19.97
CA SER A 83 -13.06 7.58 20.68
C SER A 83 -14.46 7.02 20.90
N GLY A 84 -14.69 6.39 22.05
CA GLY A 84 -15.94 5.69 22.32
C GLY A 84 -16.06 4.45 21.43
N ASN A 85 -17.10 4.37 20.60
CA ASN A 85 -17.24 3.29 19.62
C ASN A 85 -16.51 3.57 18.30
N ASP A 86 -16.12 4.83 18.05
CA ASP A 86 -15.52 5.23 16.79
C ASP A 86 -14.01 4.96 16.76
N VAL A 87 -13.53 4.50 15.61
CA VAL A 87 -12.11 4.36 15.31
C VAL A 87 -11.75 5.33 14.20
N ASN A 88 -11.01 6.38 14.53
CA ASN A 88 -10.51 7.34 13.56
C ASN A 88 -9.23 6.82 12.93
N PHE A 89 -9.10 6.99 11.61
CA PHE A 89 -7.96 6.57 10.81
C PHE A 89 -7.46 7.73 9.95
N LEU A 90 -6.15 7.88 9.88
CA LEU A 90 -5.49 8.79 8.96
C LEU A 90 -4.34 8.05 8.29
N PHE A 91 -4.51 7.69 7.04
CA PHE A 91 -3.45 7.08 6.23
C PHE A 91 -2.77 8.19 5.43
N TYR A 92 -1.44 8.22 5.34
CA TYR A 92 -0.71 9.29 4.68
C TYR A 92 0.63 8.85 4.12
N GLN A 93 1.10 9.56 3.09
CA GLN A 93 2.42 9.44 2.50
C GLN A 93 2.91 10.79 1.99
N TYR A 94 4.22 10.98 1.88
CA TYR A 94 4.80 12.17 1.31
C TYR A 94 5.08 11.98 -0.19
N SER A 95 4.65 12.96 -1.00
CA SER A 95 4.96 13.00 -2.42
C SER A 95 6.09 13.99 -2.67
N ASP A 96 7.25 13.52 -3.11
CA ASP A 96 8.35 14.39 -3.54
C ASP A 96 7.96 15.24 -4.75
N VAL A 97 7.23 14.65 -5.70
CA VAL A 97 6.76 15.31 -6.93
C VAL A 97 5.89 16.52 -6.62
N LEU A 98 4.99 16.39 -5.65
CA LEU A 98 4.08 17.47 -5.25
C LEU A 98 4.61 18.28 -4.06
N SER A 99 5.76 17.87 -3.49
CA SER A 99 6.36 18.42 -2.28
C SER A 99 5.35 18.60 -1.12
N LYS A 100 4.42 17.64 -0.97
CA LYS A 100 3.35 17.71 0.03
C LYS A 100 2.95 16.34 0.54
N TRP A 101 2.31 16.33 1.70
CA TRP A 101 1.64 15.14 2.24
C TRP A 101 0.34 14.87 1.50
N LEU A 102 0.19 13.63 1.04
CA LEU A 102 -1.07 13.05 0.63
C LEU A 102 -1.63 12.31 1.84
N ASN A 103 -2.91 12.49 2.11
CA ASN A 103 -3.56 11.81 3.22
C ASN A 103 -5.02 11.51 2.89
N ILE A 104 -5.55 10.51 3.58
CA ILE A 104 -6.95 10.14 3.53
C ILE A 104 -7.44 9.79 4.93
N ARG A 105 -8.57 10.38 5.30
CA ARG A 105 -9.25 10.11 6.56
C ARG A 105 -10.22 8.96 6.38
N GLY A 106 -10.31 8.13 7.41
CA GLY A 106 -11.25 7.03 7.47
C GLY A 106 -11.85 6.88 8.85
N ARG A 107 -12.99 6.20 8.90
CA ARG A 107 -13.73 5.91 10.12
C ARG A 107 -14.15 4.45 10.14
N GLY A 108 -13.98 3.80 11.29
CA GLY A 108 -14.48 2.47 11.60
C GLY A 108 -15.24 2.47 12.92
N GLN A 109 -15.82 1.32 13.29
CA GLN A 109 -16.51 1.14 14.56
C GLN A 109 -16.01 -0.12 15.28
N LEU A 110 -15.80 -0.02 16.59
CA LEU A 110 -15.41 -1.16 17.43
C LEU A 110 -16.48 -2.25 17.44
N SER A 111 -17.75 -1.86 17.47
CA SER A 111 -18.91 -2.77 17.41
C SER A 111 -18.96 -3.63 16.15
N ASP A 112 -18.33 -3.18 15.06
CA ASP A 112 -18.33 -3.87 13.77
C ASP A 112 -17.12 -4.82 13.63
N MET A 113 -16.24 -4.88 14.62
CA MET A 113 -15.05 -5.72 14.59
C MET A 113 -15.37 -7.17 14.95
N ASN A 114 -14.68 -8.09 14.29
CA ASN A 114 -14.74 -9.52 14.58
C ASN A 114 -13.32 -10.07 14.76
N GLY A 115 -12.89 -10.17 16.02
CA GLY A 115 -11.49 -10.45 16.35
C GLY A 115 -10.59 -9.35 15.78
N SER A 116 -9.57 -9.72 15.02
CA SER A 116 -8.70 -8.75 14.33
C SER A 116 -9.21 -8.26 12.98
N LYS A 117 -10.42 -8.64 12.57
CA LYS A 117 -11.04 -8.17 11.32
C LYS A 117 -11.87 -6.93 11.58
N PHE A 118 -11.69 -5.91 10.75
CA PHE A 118 -12.44 -4.66 10.84
C PHE A 118 -12.57 -4.00 9.46
N THR A 119 -13.44 -3.02 9.33
CA THR A 119 -13.61 -2.26 8.08
C THR A 119 -13.43 -0.78 8.36
N ILE A 120 -12.65 -0.10 7.52
CA ILE A 120 -12.52 1.36 7.53
C ILE A 120 -13.25 1.93 6.32
N GLN A 121 -14.13 2.89 6.55
CA GLN A 121 -14.73 3.70 5.50
C GLN A 121 -13.87 4.94 5.28
N TYR A 122 -13.25 5.04 4.11
CA TYR A 122 -12.44 6.18 3.72
C TYR A 122 -13.27 7.21 2.95
N ASP A 123 -13.06 8.48 3.31
CA ASP A 123 -13.70 9.63 2.68
C ASP A 123 -12.86 10.09 1.46
N PHE A 124 -13.13 9.52 0.28
CA PHE A 124 -12.50 9.92 -0.98
C PHE A 124 -13.17 11.16 -1.58
N LEU A 125 -12.44 11.89 -2.43
CA LEU A 125 -12.95 13.06 -3.15
C LEU A 125 -13.62 14.10 -2.24
N ALA A 126 -12.99 14.42 -1.11
CA ALA A 126 -13.54 15.32 -0.08
C ALA A 126 -14.94 14.91 0.42
N GLY A 127 -15.18 13.60 0.54
CA GLY A 127 -16.43 13.02 1.05
C GLY A 127 -17.48 12.71 -0.03
N LEU A 128 -17.20 13.01 -1.31
CA LEU A 128 -18.11 12.69 -2.42
C LEU A 128 -18.16 11.20 -2.74
N ALA A 129 -17.15 10.44 -2.35
CA ALA A 129 -17.13 8.98 -2.49
C ALA A 129 -16.68 8.33 -1.18
N ASN A 130 -17.38 7.28 -0.78
CA ASN A 130 -17.05 6.49 0.41
C ASN A 130 -16.62 5.09 -0.03
N VAL A 131 -15.41 4.69 0.32
CA VAL A 131 -14.89 3.36 0.00
C VAL A 131 -14.67 2.60 1.30
N LYS A 132 -15.33 1.44 1.42
CA LYS A 132 -15.14 0.53 2.55
C LYS A 132 -13.99 -0.42 2.23
N VAL A 133 -12.97 -0.39 3.07
CA VAL A 133 -11.77 -1.22 2.94
C VAL A 133 -11.72 -2.18 4.12
N PRO A 134 -11.81 -3.50 3.90
CA PRO A 134 -11.67 -4.48 4.96
C PRO A 134 -10.20 -4.64 5.31
N TYR A 135 -9.93 -4.78 6.60
CA TYR A 135 -8.62 -5.05 7.16
C TYR A 135 -8.68 -6.27 8.05
N SER A 136 -7.54 -6.92 8.21
CA SER A 136 -7.34 -8.00 9.17
C SER A 136 -5.92 -7.94 9.71
N VAL A 137 -5.77 -7.85 11.03
CA VAL A 137 -4.44 -7.94 11.67
C VAL A 137 -4.01 -9.40 11.73
N MET A 138 -2.93 -9.71 11.04
CA MET A 138 -2.36 -11.06 10.94
C MET A 138 -1.50 -11.40 12.14
N LYS A 139 -0.65 -10.45 12.57
CA LYS A 139 0.24 -10.58 13.72
C LYS A 139 0.67 -9.21 14.21
N THR A 140 0.77 -9.00 15.51
CA THR A 140 1.37 -7.81 16.12
C THR A 140 1.79 -8.15 17.54
N ASP A 141 2.83 -7.49 18.02
CA ASP A 141 3.17 -7.43 19.44
C ASP A 141 2.66 -6.15 20.10
N TYR A 142 1.89 -5.33 19.35
CA TYR A 142 1.32 -4.03 19.69
C TYR A 142 2.34 -2.89 19.89
N ASP A 143 3.49 -3.21 20.47
CA ASP A 143 4.46 -2.23 20.94
C ASP A 143 5.55 -1.93 19.93
N ASN A 144 5.80 -2.81 18.96
CA ASN A 144 6.92 -2.65 18.05
C ASN A 144 6.57 -2.87 16.58
N TYR A 145 5.87 -3.95 16.24
CA TYR A 145 5.56 -4.30 14.85
C TYR A 145 4.13 -4.78 14.67
N ALA A 146 3.62 -4.62 13.45
CA ALA A 146 2.34 -5.16 13.03
C ALA A 146 2.39 -5.61 11.58
N VAL A 147 1.72 -6.72 11.29
CA VAL A 147 1.42 -7.19 9.94
C VAL A 147 -0.09 -7.26 9.79
N PHE A 148 -0.60 -6.58 8.77
CA PHE A 148 -2.02 -6.52 8.47
C PHE A 148 -2.24 -6.54 6.98
N TYR A 149 -3.46 -6.93 6.62
CA TYR A 149 -3.82 -7.28 5.26
C TYR A 149 -5.21 -6.76 4.94
N SER A 150 -5.40 -6.41 3.67
CA SER A 150 -6.67 -5.99 3.10
C SER A 150 -6.87 -6.75 1.80
N CYS A 151 -8.03 -7.36 1.64
CA CYS A 151 -8.40 -7.93 0.37
C CYS A 151 -9.90 -7.92 0.12
N GLN A 152 -10.26 -7.58 -1.12
CA GLN A 152 -11.62 -7.58 -1.63
C GLN A 152 -11.67 -8.35 -2.93
N GLU A 153 -12.73 -9.11 -3.16
CA GLU A 153 -12.91 -9.87 -4.40
C GLU A 153 -14.18 -9.45 -5.12
N VAL A 154 -14.09 -9.32 -6.45
CA VAL A 154 -15.23 -9.09 -7.33
C VAL A 154 -14.99 -9.86 -8.63
N LEU A 155 -15.93 -10.74 -9.00
CA LEU A 155 -15.95 -11.44 -10.30
C LEU A 155 -14.63 -12.17 -10.68
N GLY A 156 -13.95 -12.79 -9.71
CA GLY A 156 -12.68 -13.51 -9.95
C GLY A 156 -11.44 -12.63 -10.03
N PHE A 157 -11.60 -11.34 -9.74
CA PHE A 157 -10.51 -10.41 -9.48
C PHE A 157 -10.43 -10.10 -8.00
N LYS A 158 -9.22 -9.81 -7.52
CA LYS A 158 -8.94 -9.35 -6.17
C LYS A 158 -8.28 -7.98 -6.19
N LEU A 159 -8.59 -7.20 -5.17
CA LEU A 159 -7.93 -5.96 -4.80
C LEU A 159 -7.26 -6.20 -3.46
N GLU A 160 -5.93 -6.21 -3.43
CA GLU A 160 -5.16 -6.76 -2.32
C GLU A 160 -4.05 -5.81 -1.89
N MET A 161 -3.93 -5.59 -0.59
CA MET A 161 -2.83 -4.87 0.04
C MET A 161 -2.37 -5.59 1.30
N ALA A 162 -1.10 -5.45 1.61
CA ALA A 162 -0.52 -5.96 2.84
C ALA A 162 0.59 -5.05 3.31
N TRP A 163 0.79 -5.00 4.62
CA TRP A 163 1.74 -4.09 5.25
C TRP A 163 2.46 -4.80 6.38
N GLY A 164 3.77 -4.57 6.46
CA GLY A 164 4.56 -4.74 7.66
C GLY A 164 4.96 -3.35 8.16
N SER A 165 4.51 -3.00 9.36
CA SER A 165 4.70 -1.68 9.95
C SER A 165 5.36 -1.76 11.32
N THR A 166 5.98 -0.66 11.73
CA THR A 166 6.66 -0.51 13.02
C THR A 166 6.17 0.72 13.78
N ARG A 167 6.38 0.76 15.09
CA ARG A 167 6.08 1.95 15.92
C ARG A 167 7.10 3.07 15.77
N VAL A 168 8.30 2.75 15.30
CA VAL A 168 9.38 3.73 15.09
C VAL A 168 9.71 3.78 13.61
N ARG A 169 9.61 4.97 13.02
CA ARG A 169 9.86 5.17 11.59
C ARG A 169 11.25 4.63 11.19
N GLY A 170 11.26 3.77 10.17
CA GLY A 170 12.49 3.20 9.62
C GLY A 170 13.16 2.16 10.52
N ASP A 171 12.50 1.69 11.59
CA ASP A 171 13.01 0.60 12.40
C ASP A 171 13.03 -0.72 11.59
N LYS A 172 14.18 -1.39 11.64
CA LYS A 172 14.44 -2.63 10.91
C LYS A 172 14.58 -3.83 11.84
N ALA A 173 14.55 -3.65 13.15
CA ALA A 173 14.75 -4.70 14.14
C ALA A 173 13.77 -5.87 13.95
N TYR A 174 12.53 -5.58 13.53
CA TYR A 174 11.45 -6.55 13.41
C TYR A 174 11.21 -7.07 11.98
N THR A 175 12.19 -6.87 11.08
CA THR A 175 12.05 -7.25 9.67
C THR A 175 11.86 -8.76 9.50
N ALA A 176 12.53 -9.57 10.32
CA ALA A 176 12.43 -11.03 10.23
C ALA A 176 11.04 -11.52 10.67
N GLU A 177 10.51 -10.97 11.76
CA GLU A 177 9.20 -11.29 12.32
C GLU A 177 8.08 -10.91 11.35
N MET A 178 8.17 -9.73 10.74
CA MET A 178 7.22 -9.29 9.73
C MET A 178 7.23 -10.22 8.51
N LYS A 179 8.43 -10.56 7.99
CA LYS A 179 8.56 -11.49 6.85
C LYS A 179 7.99 -12.87 7.17
N GLN A 180 8.32 -13.42 8.33
CA GLN A 180 7.78 -14.71 8.75
C GLN A 180 6.25 -14.68 8.83
N ALA A 181 5.66 -13.63 9.40
CA ALA A 181 4.20 -13.50 9.49
C ALA A 181 3.52 -13.38 8.12
N ILE A 182 4.16 -12.71 7.16
CA ILE A 182 3.69 -12.60 5.78
C ILE A 182 3.72 -13.98 5.09
N GLU A 183 4.83 -14.71 5.23
CA GLU A 183 4.99 -16.05 4.65
C GLU A 183 4.05 -17.08 5.29
N ASP A 184 3.90 -17.05 6.63
CA ASP A 184 2.93 -17.87 7.37
C ASP A 184 1.50 -17.61 6.89
N ALA A 185 1.20 -16.36 6.54
CA ALA A 185 -0.08 -15.96 5.97
C ALA A 185 -0.27 -16.36 4.49
N GLY A 186 0.72 -17.02 3.88
CA GLY A 186 0.68 -17.46 2.49
C GLY A 186 0.92 -16.37 1.46
N LEU A 187 1.32 -15.18 1.89
CA LEU A 187 1.64 -14.07 1.00
C LEU A 187 3.08 -14.19 0.52
N ARG A 188 3.35 -13.74 -0.71
CA ARG A 188 4.65 -13.92 -1.33
C ARG A 188 5.53 -12.69 -1.10
N MET A 189 6.66 -12.88 -0.41
CA MET A 189 7.58 -11.80 -0.08
C MET A 189 8.19 -11.08 -1.30
N ASP A 190 8.23 -11.72 -2.47
CA ASP A 190 8.70 -11.12 -3.73
C ASP A 190 7.75 -10.03 -4.26
N GLU A 191 6.51 -9.97 -3.77
CA GLU A 191 5.55 -8.92 -4.11
C GLU A 191 5.66 -7.66 -3.23
N PHE A 192 6.38 -7.74 -2.10
CA PHE A 192 6.52 -6.62 -1.17
C PHE A 192 7.69 -5.72 -1.56
N ALA A 193 7.45 -4.42 -1.51
CA ALA A 193 8.47 -3.39 -1.63
C ALA A 193 8.90 -2.89 -0.24
N GLN A 194 10.17 -2.49 -0.11
CA GLN A 194 10.61 -1.71 1.04
C GLN A 194 10.20 -0.25 0.86
N ASN A 195 9.61 0.33 1.89
CA ASN A 195 9.21 1.73 1.87
C ASN A 195 10.36 2.64 2.27
N ASP A 196 10.57 3.71 1.50
CA ASP A 196 11.51 4.76 1.86
C ASP A 196 10.99 5.52 3.08
N SER A 197 11.76 5.51 4.17
CA SER A 197 11.44 6.21 5.43
C SER A 197 12.31 7.45 5.65
N THR A 198 13.03 7.91 4.63
CA THR A 198 14.00 9.00 4.70
C THR A 198 13.53 10.25 3.97
N GLY A 199 14.09 11.41 4.33
CA GLY A 199 13.79 12.67 3.66
C GLY A 199 12.32 13.07 3.69
N CYS A 200 11.57 12.67 4.72
CA CYS A 200 10.16 12.98 4.87
C CYS A 200 9.93 14.49 4.91
N GLY A 201 8.78 14.94 4.40
CA GLY A 201 8.37 16.35 4.51
C GLY A 201 8.28 16.82 5.97
N LYS A 202 8.35 18.13 6.16
CA LYS A 202 7.96 18.76 7.44
C LYS A 202 6.46 18.62 7.65
N ASP A 203 6.00 18.84 8.89
CA ASP A 203 4.58 18.92 9.23
C ASP A 203 3.81 17.64 8.88
N GLU A 204 4.31 16.50 9.40
CA GLU A 204 3.68 15.20 9.25
C GLU A 204 2.20 15.22 9.71
N PRO A 205 1.26 14.66 8.91
CA PRO A 205 -0.16 14.67 9.23
C PRO A 205 -0.47 14.01 10.58
N LYS A 206 -1.48 14.54 11.27
CA LYS A 206 -1.99 14.02 12.54
C LYS A 206 -3.51 14.01 12.57
N LEU A 207 -4.09 13.05 13.30
CA LEU A 207 -5.50 12.96 13.67
C LEU A 207 -5.89 14.12 14.60
#